data_AF-A0A4U0GW06-F1
#
_entry.id   AF-A0A4U0GW06-F1
#
_cell.length_a   1.000
_cell.length_b   1.000
_cell.length_c   1.000
_cell.angle_alpha   90.00
_cell.angle_beta   90.00
_cell.angle_gamma   90.00
#
_symmetry.space_group_name_H-M   'P 1'
#
loop_
_entity.id
_entity.type
_entity.pdbx_description
1 polymer ?
#
loop_
_entity_poly.entity_id
_entity_poly.type
_entity_poly.pdbx_seq_one_letter_code
_entity_poly.pdbx_strand_id
1 'polypeptide(L)'
;MFNATLRRSLVLLSALVLPLTTQAASSAPSAPPALKAKTVLTDLDGRLDELQSQLNTVRDAQGEAQRQGAMEQHWKEMQDYMAASLGMVVGKSGGAEGCRVVSGTWSGLAFPGQIRSDDYLKAMQARLGKMREDLVGLHAAANDPAALNTALQTHWQSNYQFLQGMRGLDWMFSGWTPASPGDQTLPDPRSAGAQTMQAYCSLCHAVPNTRLHTAEEWAAVMPTMARHITTSDSGFPVCVQVPTADELKAISDYLVKYAR
;
A
#
# COMPACT_ATOMS: atom_id res chain seq x y z
N MET A 1 -64.39 -55.60 -36.11
CA MET A 1 -65.47 -54.95 -36.87
C MET A 1 -65.44 -53.46 -36.54
N PHE A 2 -65.39 -52.61 -37.57
CA PHE A 2 -65.98 -51.25 -37.72
C PHE A 2 -66.24 -50.42 -36.42
N ASN A 3 -65.99 -49.11 -36.28
CA ASN A 3 -65.67 -48.01 -37.18
C ASN A 3 -65.40 -46.75 -36.32
N ALA A 4 -64.73 -45.74 -36.90
CA ALA A 4 -64.83 -44.27 -36.72
C ALA A 4 -65.28 -43.68 -35.35
N THR A 5 -64.69 -42.59 -34.83
CA THR A 5 -64.81 -41.25 -35.43
C THR A 5 -63.82 -40.25 -34.80
N LEU A 6 -63.33 -39.35 -35.65
CA LEU A 6 -62.40 -38.25 -35.44
C LEU A 6 -62.74 -37.30 -34.27
N ARG A 7 -61.71 -36.77 -33.61
CA ARG A 7 -61.68 -35.36 -33.20
C ARG A 7 -60.33 -34.73 -33.52
N ARG A 8 -60.37 -33.74 -34.42
CA ARG A 8 -59.24 -32.91 -34.85
C ARG A 8 -58.73 -32.07 -33.68
N SER A 9 -57.43 -32.12 -33.42
CA SER A 9 -56.71 -31.06 -32.70
C SER A 9 -55.50 -30.66 -33.54
N LEU A 10 -55.62 -29.51 -34.22
CA LEU A 10 -54.45 -28.79 -34.73
C LEU A 10 -53.67 -28.27 -33.52
N VAL A 11 -52.47 -28.78 -33.32
CA VAL A 11 -51.47 -28.13 -32.48
C VAL A 11 -50.61 -27.28 -33.41
N LEU A 12 -50.79 -25.97 -33.37
CA LEU A 12 -49.88 -25.00 -33.95
C LEU A 12 -48.59 -25.02 -33.11
N LEU A 13 -47.52 -25.62 -33.64
CA LEU A 13 -46.16 -25.38 -33.15
C LEU A 13 -45.74 -23.97 -33.60
N SER A 14 -45.95 -22.98 -32.74
CA SER A 14 -45.24 -21.71 -32.83
C SER A 14 -43.82 -21.92 -32.32
N ALA A 15 -42.85 -22.00 -33.23
CA ALA A 15 -41.44 -21.94 -32.87
C ALA A 15 -41.13 -20.54 -32.32
N LEU A 16 -40.98 -20.45 -31.00
CA LEU A 16 -40.49 -19.25 -30.33
C LEU A 16 -38.98 -19.14 -30.62
N VAL A 17 -38.60 -18.35 -31.63
CA VAL A 17 -37.22 -17.94 -31.83
C VAL A 17 -36.92 -16.86 -30.80
N LEU A 18 -36.34 -17.25 -29.66
CA LEU A 18 -35.74 -16.31 -28.72
C LEU A 18 -34.52 -15.67 -29.40
N PRO A 19 -34.46 -14.34 -29.56
CA PRO A 19 -33.21 -13.71 -29.94
C PRO A 19 -32.23 -13.89 -28.77
N LEU A 20 -31.14 -14.64 -28.99
CA LEU A 20 -29.95 -14.53 -28.15
C LEU A 20 -29.46 -13.09 -28.28
N THR A 21 -29.83 -12.24 -27.34
CA THR A 21 -29.11 -11.00 -27.12
C THR A 21 -27.74 -11.39 -26.56
N THR A 22 -26.74 -11.43 -27.43
CA THR A 22 -25.35 -11.39 -27.01
C THR A 22 -25.15 -10.07 -26.27
N GLN A 23 -25.29 -10.09 -24.95
CA GLN A 23 -24.85 -9.00 -24.09
C GLN A 23 -23.32 -9.00 -24.17
N ALA A 24 -22.78 -8.30 -25.17
CA ALA A 24 -21.40 -7.88 -25.14
C ALA A 24 -21.25 -7.03 -23.89
N ALA A 25 -20.57 -7.56 -22.88
CA ALA A 25 -20.06 -6.75 -21.79
C ALA A 25 -19.19 -5.67 -22.43
N SER A 26 -19.70 -4.44 -22.49
CA SER A 26 -18.88 -3.28 -22.81
C SER A 26 -17.89 -3.10 -21.67
N SER A 27 -16.73 -3.75 -21.78
CA SER A 27 -15.54 -3.33 -21.06
C SER A 27 -15.14 -1.99 -21.67
N ALA A 28 -15.57 -0.89 -21.04
CA ALA A 28 -15.03 0.42 -21.36
C ALA A 28 -13.49 0.34 -21.30
N PRO A 29 -12.76 0.93 -22.27
CA PRO A 29 -11.32 0.90 -22.24
C PRO A 29 -10.85 1.57 -20.94
N SER A 30 -10.11 0.81 -20.13
CA SER A 30 -9.44 1.33 -18.95
C SER A 30 -8.60 2.54 -19.38
N ALA A 31 -8.81 3.69 -18.75
CA ALA A 31 -8.06 4.91 -19.04
C ALA A 31 -6.53 4.63 -19.09
N PRO A 32 -5.76 5.36 -19.94
CA PRO A 32 -4.32 5.18 -20.02
C PRO A 32 -3.68 5.30 -18.63
N PRO A 33 -2.65 4.48 -18.32
CA PRO A 33 -2.02 4.44 -16.99
C PRO A 33 -1.62 5.82 -16.43
N ALA A 34 -1.13 6.72 -17.29
CA ALA A 34 -0.75 8.08 -16.90
C ALA A 34 -1.93 9.00 -16.52
N LEU A 35 -3.12 8.81 -17.12
CA LEU A 35 -4.32 9.57 -16.77
C LEU A 35 -4.82 9.15 -15.37
N LYS A 36 -4.74 7.85 -15.08
CA LYS A 36 -5.06 7.30 -13.76
C LYS A 36 -4.10 7.78 -12.67
N ALA A 37 -2.80 7.82 -12.96
CA ALA A 37 -1.78 8.33 -12.04
C ALA A 37 -2.08 9.77 -11.61
N LYS A 38 -2.38 10.67 -12.55
CA LYS A 38 -2.66 12.08 -12.24
C LYS A 38 -3.89 12.28 -11.34
N THR A 39 -4.99 11.59 -11.63
CA THR A 39 -6.21 11.64 -10.79
C THR A 39 -5.91 11.21 -9.35
N VAL A 40 -5.12 10.15 -9.22
CA VAL A 40 -4.75 9.59 -7.93
C VAL A 40 -3.81 10.53 -7.16
N LEU A 41 -2.87 11.19 -7.83
CA LEU A 41 -2.01 12.21 -7.19
C LEU A 41 -2.82 13.43 -6.73
N THR A 42 -3.83 13.85 -7.50
CA THR A 42 -4.76 14.91 -7.06
C THR A 42 -5.57 14.52 -5.82
N ASP A 43 -5.97 13.25 -5.69
CA ASP A 43 -6.61 12.75 -4.46
C ASP A 43 -5.65 12.83 -3.25
N LEU A 44 -4.37 12.48 -3.45
CA LEU A 44 -3.36 12.62 -2.39
C LEU A 44 -3.10 14.07 -1.99
N ASP A 45 -3.08 15.01 -2.96
CA ASP A 45 -2.97 16.44 -2.66
C ASP A 45 -4.12 16.88 -1.74
N GLY A 46 -5.36 16.53 -2.10
CA GLY A 46 -6.54 16.88 -1.31
C GLY A 46 -6.53 16.30 0.10
N ARG A 47 -6.09 15.04 0.27
CA ARG A 47 -5.95 14.42 1.59
C ARG A 47 -4.86 15.08 2.42
N LEU A 48 -3.77 15.54 1.79
CA LEU A 48 -2.68 16.22 2.50
C LEU A 48 -3.11 17.63 2.98
N ASP A 49 -3.94 18.32 2.22
CA ASP A 49 -4.55 19.58 2.63
C ASP A 49 -5.52 19.38 3.81
N GLU A 50 -6.33 18.32 3.77
CA GLU A 50 -7.22 17.95 4.88
C GLU A 50 -6.42 17.63 6.16
N LEU A 51 -5.35 16.84 6.06
CA LEU A 51 -4.45 16.57 7.20
C LEU A 51 -3.89 17.87 7.80
N GLN A 52 -3.47 18.82 6.97
CA GLN A 52 -2.99 20.11 7.47
C GLN A 52 -4.09 20.92 8.17
N SER A 53 -5.30 20.91 7.63
CA SER A 53 -6.47 21.55 8.24
C SER A 53 -6.77 20.96 9.62
N GLN A 54 -6.75 19.62 9.72
CA GLN A 54 -6.96 18.92 10.97
C GLN A 54 -5.84 19.17 11.98
N LEU A 55 -4.59 19.30 11.53
CA LEU A 55 -3.49 19.65 12.42
C LEU A 55 -3.67 21.05 13.02
N ASN A 56 -4.25 21.99 12.26
CA ASN A 56 -4.66 23.29 12.80
C ASN A 56 -5.76 23.14 13.86
N THR A 57 -6.72 22.23 13.65
CA THR A 57 -7.76 21.92 14.65
C THR A 57 -7.17 21.35 15.94
N VAL A 58 -6.15 20.47 15.85
CA VAL A 58 -5.42 19.99 17.03
C VAL A 58 -4.77 21.14 17.79
N ARG A 59 -4.13 22.07 17.08
CA ARG A 59 -3.47 23.24 17.69
C ARG A 59 -4.46 24.15 18.40
N ASP A 60 -5.63 24.34 17.80
CA ASP A 60 -6.63 25.31 18.26
C ASP A 60 -7.59 24.73 19.31
N ALA A 61 -7.54 23.41 19.56
CA ALA A 61 -8.36 22.72 20.55
C ALA A 61 -8.07 23.16 22.00
N GLN A 62 -9.14 23.31 22.79
CA GLN A 62 -9.09 23.82 24.15
C GLN A 62 -9.03 22.67 25.16
N GLY A 63 -7.99 22.69 25.99
CA GLY A 63 -7.78 21.68 27.01
C GLY A 63 -7.25 20.35 26.45
N GLU A 64 -6.72 19.53 27.35
CA GLU A 64 -5.94 18.35 26.95
C GLU A 64 -6.80 17.23 26.37
N ALA A 65 -8.00 17.00 26.92
CA ALA A 65 -8.91 15.97 26.42
C ALA A 65 -9.39 16.24 24.99
N GLN A 66 -9.71 17.51 24.67
CA GLN A 66 -10.10 17.89 23.31
C GLN A 66 -8.91 17.75 22.35
N ARG A 67 -7.71 18.17 22.77
CA ARG A 67 -6.49 17.99 21.98
C ARG A 67 -6.20 16.52 21.70
N GLN A 68 -6.28 15.66 22.71
CA GLN A 68 -6.08 14.22 22.52
C GLN A 68 -7.09 13.61 21.53
N GLY A 69 -8.38 13.93 21.66
CA GLY A 69 -9.39 13.46 20.71
C GLY A 69 -9.13 13.96 19.28
N ALA A 70 -8.72 15.22 19.11
CA ALA A 70 -8.35 15.76 17.80
C ALA A 70 -7.07 15.10 17.25
N MET A 71 -6.10 14.77 18.10
CA MET A 71 -4.88 14.06 17.70
C MET A 71 -5.20 12.65 17.21
N GLU A 72 -6.05 11.91 17.91
CA GLU A 72 -6.51 10.58 17.49
C GLU A 72 -7.21 10.61 16.13
N GLN A 73 -8.08 11.60 15.92
CA GLN A 73 -8.75 11.78 14.63
C GLN A 73 -7.75 12.10 13.51
N HIS A 74 -6.86 13.08 13.72
CA HIS A 74 -5.80 13.41 12.75
C HIS A 74 -4.91 12.19 12.44
N TRP A 75 -4.58 11.39 13.46
CA TRP A 75 -3.80 10.18 13.28
C TRP A 75 -4.53 9.12 12.45
N LYS A 76 -5.85 8.96 12.66
CA LYS A 76 -6.67 8.09 11.83
C LYS A 76 -6.65 8.52 10.36
N GLU A 77 -6.79 9.81 10.07
CA GLU A 77 -6.74 10.29 8.69
C GLU A 77 -5.35 10.09 8.07
N MET A 78 -4.30 10.17 8.88
CA MET A 78 -2.94 9.84 8.42
C MET A 78 -2.84 8.35 8.05
N GLN A 79 -3.50 7.45 8.76
CA GLN A 79 -3.59 6.04 8.38
C GLN A 79 -4.38 5.85 7.07
N ASP A 80 -5.47 6.61 6.87
CA ASP A 80 -6.26 6.57 5.63
C ASP A 80 -5.45 7.12 4.42
N TYR A 81 -4.60 8.13 4.64
CA TYR A 81 -3.62 8.59 3.64
C TYR A 81 -2.60 7.50 3.29
N MET A 82 -2.06 6.82 4.29
CA MET A 82 -1.11 5.71 4.10
C MET A 82 -1.73 4.54 3.34
N ALA A 83 -3.01 4.26 3.60
CA ALA A 83 -3.78 3.26 2.90
C ALA A 83 -3.92 3.60 1.40
N ALA A 84 -4.26 4.85 1.10
CA ALA A 84 -4.44 5.33 -0.27
C ALA A 84 -3.13 5.27 -1.07
N SER A 85 -2.01 5.71 -0.48
CA SER A 85 -0.69 5.68 -1.12
C SER A 85 -0.14 4.26 -1.34
N LEU A 86 -0.38 3.32 -0.41
CA LEU A 86 0.01 1.91 -0.59
C LEU A 86 -0.65 1.27 -1.81
N GLY A 87 -1.95 1.54 -2.03
CA GLY A 87 -2.70 1.01 -3.17
C GLY A 87 -2.06 1.35 -4.53
N MET A 88 -1.28 2.42 -4.59
CA MET A 88 -0.53 2.85 -5.78
C MET A 88 0.81 2.14 -5.90
N VAL A 89 1.54 1.99 -4.80
CA VAL A 89 2.84 1.28 -4.75
C VAL A 89 2.68 -0.17 -5.22
N VAL A 90 1.57 -0.81 -4.87
CA VAL A 90 1.32 -2.22 -5.19
C VAL A 90 0.56 -2.45 -6.51
N GLY A 91 0.32 -1.41 -7.31
CA GLY A 91 -0.33 -1.52 -8.62
C GLY A 91 -1.79 -1.98 -8.60
N LYS A 92 -2.46 -1.96 -7.43
CA LYS A 92 -3.88 -2.31 -7.28
C LYS A 92 -4.66 -1.12 -6.74
N SER A 93 -4.88 -0.15 -7.61
CA SER A 93 -5.95 0.83 -7.43
C SER A 93 -7.31 0.11 -7.51
N GLY A 94 -7.80 -0.37 -6.38
CA GLY A 94 -9.04 -1.13 -6.27
C GLY A 94 -8.81 -2.47 -5.61
N GLY A 95 -9.43 -2.66 -4.44
CA GLY A 95 -9.28 -3.85 -3.59
C GLY A 95 -9.25 -5.14 -4.38
N ALA A 96 -8.15 -5.88 -4.25
CA ALA A 96 -8.19 -7.31 -4.51
C ALA A 96 -9.21 -7.93 -3.54
N GLU A 97 -10.16 -8.72 -4.02
CA GLU A 97 -11.08 -9.45 -3.17
C GLU A 97 -10.28 -10.21 -2.09
N GLY A 98 -10.56 -9.90 -0.81
CA GLY A 98 -9.81 -10.40 0.36
C GLY A 98 -8.87 -9.38 1.01
N CYS A 99 -8.58 -8.23 0.37
CA CYS A 99 -7.74 -7.19 0.93
C CYS A 99 -8.58 -6.10 1.61
N ARG A 100 -8.56 -6.06 2.95
CA ARG A 100 -8.92 -4.85 3.69
C ARG A 100 -7.65 -4.09 4.00
N VAL A 101 -7.46 -2.94 3.39
CA VAL A 101 -6.57 -1.94 3.96
C VAL A 101 -7.27 -1.43 5.22
N VAL A 102 -6.85 -1.91 6.39
CA VAL A 102 -7.54 -1.57 7.63
C VAL A 102 -6.96 -0.26 8.15
N SER A 103 -7.75 0.82 8.11
CA SER A 103 -7.47 2.00 8.91
C SER A 103 -7.94 1.82 10.35
N GLY A 104 -7.50 2.69 11.26
CA GLY A 104 -7.81 2.61 12.69
C GLY A 104 -6.77 1.83 13.50
N THR A 105 -7.14 1.42 14.72
CA THR A 105 -6.27 0.68 15.66
C THR A 105 -5.73 -0.63 15.11
N TRP A 106 -6.45 -1.18 14.13
CA TRP A 106 -6.03 -2.40 13.48
C TRP A 106 -4.83 -2.17 12.60
N SER A 107 -4.62 -0.95 11.99
CA SER A 107 -3.61 -0.50 10.96
C SER A 107 -2.13 -0.92 11.17
N GLY A 108 -1.80 -1.56 12.30
CA GLY A 108 -0.42 -1.77 12.72
C GLY A 108 0.26 -0.45 13.13
N LEU A 109 -0.42 0.68 12.92
CA LEU A 109 -0.02 2.06 13.20
C LEU A 109 -0.94 2.63 14.29
N ALA A 110 -1.16 1.94 15.41
CA ALA A 110 -2.01 2.46 16.47
C ALA A 110 -1.51 3.83 16.99
N PHE A 111 -2.45 4.70 17.39
CA PHE A 111 -2.12 6.03 17.91
C PHE A 111 -1.15 5.94 19.11
N PRO A 112 -0.07 6.74 19.14
CA PRO A 112 0.85 6.76 20.27
C PRO A 112 0.23 7.52 21.46
N GLY A 113 -0.63 6.88 22.24
CA GLY A 113 -1.40 7.52 23.32
C GLY A 113 -0.60 8.18 24.46
N GLN A 114 0.72 8.04 24.48
CA GLN A 114 1.61 8.68 25.45
C GLN A 114 2.32 9.94 24.91
N ILE A 115 2.14 10.28 23.63
CA ILE A 115 2.78 11.46 23.04
C ILE A 115 2.14 12.75 23.58
N ARG A 116 2.97 13.75 23.90
CA ARG A 116 2.49 15.09 24.29
C ARG A 116 1.97 15.84 23.07
N SER A 117 0.93 16.66 23.24
CA SER A 117 0.32 17.43 22.14
C SER A 117 1.31 18.31 21.38
N ASP A 118 2.24 18.97 22.08
CA ASP A 118 3.20 19.88 21.47
C ASP A 118 4.23 19.13 20.61
N ASP A 119 4.69 17.97 21.09
CA ASP A 119 5.61 17.10 20.36
C ASP A 119 4.94 16.50 19.13
N TYR A 120 3.68 16.09 19.26
CA TYR A 120 2.85 15.62 18.15
C TYR A 120 2.68 16.69 17.07
N LEU A 121 2.27 17.91 17.46
CA LEU A 121 2.08 19.04 16.55
C LEU A 121 3.37 19.37 15.79
N LYS A 122 4.49 19.45 16.50
CA LYS A 122 5.80 19.73 15.89
C LYS A 122 6.20 18.64 14.88
N ALA A 123 6.10 17.38 15.28
CA ALA A 123 6.49 16.25 14.43
C ALA A 123 5.60 16.13 13.19
N MET A 124 4.28 16.21 13.36
CA MET A 124 3.33 16.15 12.25
C MET A 124 3.48 17.33 11.31
N GLN A 125 3.67 18.56 11.81
CA GLN A 125 3.85 19.73 10.94
C GLN A 125 5.08 19.57 10.04
N ALA A 126 6.19 19.08 10.59
CA ALA A 126 7.39 18.80 9.82
C ALA A 126 7.15 17.69 8.78
N ARG A 127 6.44 16.62 9.15
CA ARG A 127 6.12 15.52 8.23
C ARG A 127 5.21 15.94 7.09
N LEU A 128 4.13 16.69 7.36
CA LEU A 128 3.24 17.20 6.32
C LEU A 128 3.99 18.11 5.33
N GLY A 129 4.98 18.88 5.81
CA GLY A 129 5.90 19.62 4.95
C GLY A 129 6.66 18.71 3.98
N LYS A 130 7.28 17.64 4.50
CA LYS A 130 7.97 16.64 3.67
C LYS A 130 7.05 15.90 2.71
N MET A 131 5.84 15.55 3.14
CA MET A 131 4.85 14.93 2.25
C MET A 131 4.52 15.83 1.05
N ARG A 132 4.43 17.16 1.24
CA ARG A 132 4.20 18.09 0.11
C ARG A 132 5.38 18.11 -0.86
N GLU A 133 6.60 18.14 -0.34
CA GLU A 133 7.81 18.05 -1.17
C GLU A 133 7.82 16.74 -1.99
N ASP A 134 7.49 15.61 -1.36
CA ASP A 134 7.39 14.32 -2.03
C ASP A 134 6.31 14.32 -3.13
N LEU A 135 5.13 14.92 -2.88
CA LEU A 135 4.05 15.01 -3.87
C LEU A 135 4.47 15.82 -5.10
N VAL A 136 5.26 16.89 -4.95
CA VAL A 136 5.83 17.62 -6.10
C VAL A 136 6.71 16.69 -6.95
N GLY A 137 7.55 15.87 -6.32
CA GLY A 137 8.37 14.88 -7.01
C GLY A 137 7.55 13.80 -7.72
N LEU A 138 6.45 13.36 -7.08
CA LEU A 138 5.52 12.39 -7.65
C LEU A 138 4.80 12.93 -8.90
N HIS A 139 4.34 14.19 -8.86
CA HIS A 139 3.74 14.85 -10.02
C HIS A 139 4.75 15.01 -11.16
N ALA A 140 6.00 15.33 -10.86
CA ALA A 140 7.06 15.40 -11.86
C ALA A 140 7.33 14.03 -12.53
N ALA A 141 7.22 12.95 -11.76
CA ALA A 141 7.39 11.57 -12.24
C ALA A 141 6.15 10.99 -12.93
N ALA A 142 5.00 11.66 -12.91
CA ALA A 142 3.70 11.08 -13.30
C ALA A 142 3.60 10.54 -14.74
N ASN A 143 4.50 10.95 -15.64
CA ASN A 143 4.52 10.46 -17.03
C ASN A 143 5.54 9.32 -17.27
N ASP A 144 6.35 8.97 -16.26
CA ASP A 144 7.29 7.85 -16.30
C ASP A 144 6.88 6.82 -15.23
N PRO A 145 6.29 5.68 -15.62
CA PRO A 145 5.82 4.67 -14.67
C PRO A 145 6.91 4.12 -13.73
N ALA A 146 8.15 3.98 -14.18
CA ALA A 146 9.24 3.45 -13.35
C ALA A 146 9.71 4.49 -12.33
N ALA A 147 9.85 5.75 -12.75
CA ALA A 147 10.16 6.85 -11.85
C ALA A 147 9.02 7.08 -10.84
N LEU A 148 7.76 7.04 -11.28
CA LEU A 148 6.59 7.21 -10.43
C LEU A 148 6.50 6.11 -9.37
N ASN A 149 6.68 4.85 -9.75
CA ASN A 149 6.67 3.74 -8.78
C ASN A 149 7.78 3.90 -7.74
N THR A 150 8.98 4.29 -8.16
CA THR A 150 10.12 4.52 -7.25
C THR A 150 9.81 5.65 -6.26
N ALA A 151 9.25 6.76 -6.76
CA ALA A 151 8.87 7.91 -5.93
C ALA A 151 7.74 7.56 -4.96
N LEU A 152 6.71 6.82 -5.40
CA LEU A 152 5.58 6.39 -4.57
C LEU A 152 6.06 5.48 -3.43
N GLN A 153 6.95 4.54 -3.76
CA GLN A 153 7.52 3.62 -2.78
C GLN A 153 8.35 4.36 -1.73
N THR A 154 9.19 5.30 -2.17
CA THR A 154 10.01 6.14 -1.29
C THR A 154 9.12 6.96 -0.35
N HIS A 155 8.09 7.60 -0.91
CA HIS A 155 7.13 8.40 -0.15
C HIS A 155 6.40 7.55 0.90
N TRP A 156 5.86 6.39 0.51
CA TRP A 156 5.17 5.50 1.43
C TRP A 156 6.08 5.03 2.56
N GLN A 157 7.29 4.57 2.23
CA GLN A 157 8.26 4.09 3.23
C GLN A 157 8.64 5.19 4.23
N SER A 158 8.90 6.41 3.74
CA SER A 158 9.26 7.55 4.58
C SER A 158 8.17 7.89 5.59
N ASN A 159 6.90 7.87 5.16
CA ASN A 159 5.77 8.08 6.06
C ASN A 159 5.58 6.93 7.05
N TYR A 160 5.70 5.68 6.60
CA TYR A 160 5.59 4.52 7.48
C TYR A 160 6.63 4.56 8.59
N GLN A 161 7.89 4.81 8.25
CA GLN A 161 8.98 4.95 9.20
C GLN A 161 8.72 6.06 10.22
N PHE A 162 8.29 7.23 9.75
CA PHE A 162 7.94 8.34 10.63
C PHE A 162 6.82 7.97 11.63
N LEU A 163 5.76 7.31 11.17
CA LEU A 163 4.64 6.92 12.05
C LEU A 163 5.08 5.86 13.06
N GLN A 164 5.98 4.95 12.69
CA GLN A 164 6.56 4.00 13.62
C GLN A 164 7.49 4.69 14.64
N GLY A 165 8.25 5.70 14.20
CA GLY A 165 9.10 6.50 15.09
C GLY A 165 8.32 7.28 16.14
N MET A 166 7.21 7.91 15.73
CA MET A 166 6.25 8.55 16.64
C MET A 166 5.70 7.59 17.72
N ARG A 167 5.78 6.27 17.49
CA ARG A 167 5.38 5.21 18.43
C ARG A 167 6.54 4.66 19.26
N GLY A 168 7.72 5.28 19.19
CA GLY A 168 8.93 4.83 19.87
C GLY A 168 9.57 3.59 19.23
N LEU A 169 9.19 3.27 17.99
CA LEU A 169 9.71 2.13 17.23
C LEU A 169 10.83 2.52 16.27
N ASP A 170 11.47 3.69 16.46
CA ASP A 170 12.64 4.12 15.67
C ASP A 170 13.79 3.10 15.69
N TRP A 171 13.90 2.30 16.75
CA TRP A 171 14.87 1.22 16.86
C TRP A 171 14.71 0.16 15.76
N MET A 172 13.50 -0.02 15.21
CA MET A 172 13.27 -0.92 14.06
C MET A 172 14.01 -0.47 12.80
N PHE A 173 14.36 0.81 12.74
CA PHE A 173 15.08 1.42 11.64
C PHE A 173 16.48 1.91 12.06
N SER A 174 16.93 1.58 13.29
CA SER A 174 18.24 2.03 13.77
C SER A 174 19.37 1.52 12.86
N GLY A 175 20.10 2.49 12.33
CA GLY A 175 20.78 2.48 11.02
C GLY A 175 20.35 3.68 10.16
N TRP A 176 19.19 4.28 10.45
CA TRP A 176 18.59 5.43 9.78
C TRP A 176 18.27 6.53 10.81
N THR A 177 19.16 7.50 10.99
CA THR A 177 18.91 8.70 11.80
C THR A 177 18.29 9.82 10.94
N PRO A 178 17.46 10.74 11.49
CA PRO A 178 16.80 11.82 10.74
C PRO A 178 17.74 12.83 10.05
N ALA A 179 19.05 12.72 10.29
CA ALA A 179 20.09 13.54 9.68
C ALA A 179 20.74 12.93 8.42
N SER A 180 20.32 11.75 7.95
CA SER A 180 20.84 11.15 6.71
C SER A 180 19.72 10.84 5.71
N PRO A 181 19.52 11.70 4.69
CA PRO A 181 18.96 11.26 3.42
C PRO A 181 19.96 10.29 2.77
N GLY A 182 19.61 9.00 2.71
CA GLY A 182 20.39 7.97 2.01
C GLY A 182 21.52 7.35 2.84
N ASP A 183 21.37 6.05 3.16
CA ASP A 183 22.42 5.02 3.02
C ASP A 183 22.06 3.73 3.79
N GLN A 184 20.98 3.10 3.36
CA GLN A 184 21.12 1.70 2.95
C GLN A 184 20.81 1.64 1.47
N THR A 185 21.72 2.20 0.66
CA THR A 185 21.62 2.05 -0.78
C THR A 185 21.81 0.57 -1.08
N LEU A 186 20.70 -0.10 -1.38
CA LEU A 186 20.71 -1.48 -1.87
C LEU A 186 21.74 -1.59 -3.02
N PRO A 187 22.68 -2.54 -2.98
CA PRO A 187 23.62 -2.72 -4.08
C PRO A 187 22.88 -2.91 -5.41
N ASP A 188 23.20 -2.12 -6.43
CA ASP A 188 22.46 -2.14 -7.70
C ASP A 188 20.94 -1.91 -7.51
N PRO A 189 20.53 -0.73 -7.03
CA PRO A 189 19.16 -0.45 -6.59
C PRO A 189 18.13 -0.45 -7.74
N ARG A 190 18.60 -0.44 -8.99
CA ARG A 190 17.75 -0.53 -10.20
C ARG A 190 17.60 -1.95 -10.72
N SER A 191 18.27 -2.94 -10.11
CA SER A 191 18.08 -4.34 -10.47
C SER A 191 16.69 -4.82 -10.07
N ALA A 192 16.17 -5.81 -10.82
CA ALA A 192 14.89 -6.43 -10.50
C ALA A 192 14.89 -6.98 -9.05
N GLY A 193 15.96 -7.67 -8.65
CA GLY A 193 16.08 -8.20 -7.29
C GLY A 193 16.03 -7.14 -6.19
N ALA A 194 16.71 -6.00 -6.37
CA ALA A 194 16.66 -4.88 -5.43
C ALA A 194 15.26 -4.26 -5.35
N GLN A 195 14.62 -4.02 -6.50
CA GLN A 195 13.28 -3.43 -6.56
C GLN A 195 12.23 -4.37 -5.94
N THR A 196 12.31 -5.67 -6.24
CA THR A 196 11.43 -6.70 -5.68
C THR A 196 11.65 -6.83 -4.16
N MET A 197 12.91 -6.89 -3.69
CA MET A 197 13.22 -6.92 -2.26
C MET A 197 12.70 -5.68 -1.54
N GLN A 198 12.92 -4.50 -2.12
CA GLN A 198 12.44 -3.24 -1.59
C GLN A 198 10.90 -3.20 -1.56
N ALA A 199 10.21 -3.78 -2.54
CA ALA A 199 8.75 -3.83 -2.61
C ALA A 199 8.12 -4.70 -1.51
N TYR A 200 8.70 -5.87 -1.23
CA TYR A 200 8.11 -6.82 -0.29
C TYR A 200 8.67 -6.70 1.13
N CYS A 201 10.00 -6.59 1.28
CA CYS A 201 10.64 -6.61 2.60
C CYS A 201 10.49 -5.30 3.39
N SER A 202 10.08 -4.20 2.75
CA SER A 202 9.80 -2.92 3.42
C SER A 202 8.39 -2.84 4.01
N LEU A 203 7.52 -3.81 3.73
CA LEU A 203 6.11 -3.77 4.14
C LEU A 203 5.93 -3.91 5.66
N CYS A 204 6.88 -4.54 6.35
CA CYS A 204 6.76 -4.85 7.78
C CYS A 204 7.86 -4.22 8.66
N HIS A 205 9.04 -3.96 8.11
CA HIS A 205 10.20 -3.39 8.82
C HIS A 205 11.19 -2.78 7.82
N ALA A 206 12.35 -2.29 8.28
CA ALA A 206 13.42 -1.85 7.38
C ALA A 206 13.86 -3.01 6.46
N VAL A 207 14.14 -2.70 5.18
CA VAL A 207 14.72 -3.69 4.26
C VAL A 207 16.05 -4.16 4.85
N PRO A 208 16.31 -5.48 4.97
CA PRO A 208 17.52 -5.95 5.61
C PRO A 208 18.75 -5.62 4.76
N ASN A 209 19.84 -5.22 5.43
CA ASN A 209 21.12 -5.01 4.77
C ASN A 209 21.67 -6.33 4.23
N THR A 210 21.98 -6.39 2.93
CA THR A 210 22.43 -7.61 2.24
C THR A 210 23.72 -8.19 2.85
N ARG A 211 24.53 -7.38 3.54
CA ARG A 211 25.78 -7.81 4.19
C ARG A 211 25.61 -8.38 5.61
N LEU A 212 24.39 -8.51 6.11
CA LEU A 212 24.15 -9.07 7.46
C LEU A 212 24.51 -10.56 7.56
N HIS A 213 24.38 -11.30 6.46
CA HIS A 213 24.61 -12.73 6.38
C HIS A 213 25.57 -13.06 5.21
N THR A 214 26.24 -14.21 5.31
CA THR A 214 26.91 -14.85 4.16
C THR A 214 25.88 -15.37 3.16
N ALA A 215 26.33 -15.74 1.95
CA ALA A 215 25.46 -16.34 0.95
C ALA A 215 24.73 -17.60 1.46
N GLU A 216 25.47 -18.47 2.17
CA GLU A 216 24.94 -19.70 2.76
C GLU A 216 23.93 -19.41 3.88
N GLU A 217 24.24 -18.43 4.73
CA GLU A 217 23.33 -17.98 5.79
C GLU A 217 22.04 -17.38 5.21
N TRP A 218 22.12 -16.56 4.15
CA TRP A 218 20.93 -16.02 3.48
C TRP A 218 20.03 -17.10 2.88
N ALA A 219 20.63 -18.13 2.25
CA ALA A 219 19.89 -19.26 1.72
C ALA A 219 19.12 -20.01 2.83
N ALA A 220 19.65 -20.04 4.06
CA ALA A 220 18.98 -20.64 5.22
C ALA A 220 17.92 -19.72 5.87
N VAL A 221 18.13 -18.39 5.86
CA VAL A 221 17.21 -17.41 6.46
C VAL A 221 15.96 -17.18 5.60
N MET A 222 16.11 -17.18 4.27
CA MET A 222 15.01 -16.84 3.35
C MET A 222 13.75 -17.70 3.50
N PRO A 223 13.83 -19.04 3.66
CA PRO A 223 12.65 -19.86 3.93
C PRO A 223 11.90 -19.46 5.21
N THR A 224 12.63 -19.04 6.26
CA THR A 224 12.03 -18.57 7.51
C THR A 224 11.34 -17.23 7.30
N MET A 225 11.97 -16.31 6.57
CA MET A 225 11.37 -15.01 6.21
C MET A 225 10.11 -15.19 5.36
N ALA A 226 10.16 -16.05 4.34
CA ALA A 226 9.01 -16.40 3.51
C ALA A 226 7.89 -17.02 4.35
N ARG A 227 8.22 -17.85 5.35
CA ARG A 227 7.24 -18.36 6.32
C ARG A 227 6.62 -17.22 7.11
N HIS A 228 7.40 -16.29 7.66
CA HIS A 228 6.84 -15.14 8.40
C HIS A 228 5.94 -14.24 7.55
N ILE A 229 6.26 -14.07 6.27
CA ILE A 229 5.46 -13.33 5.29
C ILE A 229 4.16 -14.07 4.94
N THR A 230 4.19 -15.41 4.87
CA THR A 230 3.03 -16.25 4.47
C THR A 230 2.14 -16.66 5.63
N THR A 231 2.72 -16.86 6.83
CA THR A 231 2.03 -17.23 8.07
C THR A 231 1.75 -16.01 8.93
N SER A 232 1.68 -14.82 8.36
CA SER A 232 1.27 -13.61 9.05
C SER A 232 -0.22 -13.72 9.46
N ASP A 233 -0.44 -14.51 10.51
CA ASP A 233 -1.67 -14.68 11.29
C ASP A 233 -1.61 -13.80 12.56
N SER A 234 -0.70 -12.83 12.57
CA SER A 234 -0.26 -12.14 13.79
C SER A 234 -0.55 -10.66 13.72
N GLY A 235 -1.82 -10.27 13.84
CA GLY A 235 -2.23 -8.94 14.33
C GLY A 235 -1.78 -7.70 13.54
N PHE A 236 -1.13 -7.87 12.38
CA PHE A 236 -0.83 -6.79 11.45
C PHE A 236 -1.91 -6.78 10.35
N PRO A 237 -2.49 -5.63 10.05
CA PRO A 237 -3.65 -5.51 9.15
C PRO A 237 -3.28 -5.05 7.74
N VAL A 238 -1.98 -4.93 7.48
CA VAL A 238 -1.52 -4.59 6.14
C VAL A 238 -1.75 -5.87 5.37
N CYS A 239 -2.40 -5.78 4.20
CA CYS A 239 -2.37 -6.87 3.25
C CYS A 239 -0.90 -7.09 2.87
N VAL A 240 -0.17 -7.91 3.64
CA VAL A 240 1.21 -8.26 3.34
C VAL A 240 1.12 -9.08 2.07
N GLN A 241 1.54 -8.47 0.95
CA GLN A 241 1.61 -9.21 -0.29
C GLN A 241 2.68 -10.28 -0.13
N VAL A 242 2.27 -11.52 -0.34
CA VAL A 242 3.18 -12.64 -0.40
C VAL A 242 3.80 -12.64 -1.81
N PRO A 243 5.13 -12.51 -1.95
CA PRO A 243 5.76 -12.60 -3.24
C PRO A 243 5.52 -13.99 -3.86
N THR A 244 5.36 -14.04 -5.18
CA THR A 244 5.32 -15.30 -5.92
C THR A 244 6.62 -16.10 -5.73
N ALA A 245 6.60 -17.39 -6.08
CA ALA A 245 7.80 -18.21 -6.00
C ALA A 245 8.99 -17.62 -6.80
N ASP A 246 8.73 -17.05 -7.98
CA ASP A 246 9.75 -16.43 -8.82
C ASP A 246 10.27 -15.12 -8.21
N GLU A 247 9.41 -14.31 -7.61
CA GLU A 247 9.82 -13.09 -6.90
C GLU A 247 10.60 -13.39 -5.62
N LEU A 248 10.17 -14.39 -4.84
CA LEU A 248 10.92 -14.88 -3.68
C LEU A 248 12.31 -15.38 -4.10
N LYS A 249 12.39 -16.09 -5.23
CA LYS A 249 13.66 -16.52 -5.79
C LYS A 249 14.52 -15.31 -6.20
N ALA A 250 13.95 -14.31 -6.87
CA ALA A 250 14.68 -13.10 -7.25
C ALA A 250 15.24 -12.34 -6.04
N ILE A 251 14.48 -12.25 -4.94
CA ILE A 251 14.94 -11.67 -3.67
C ILE A 251 16.09 -12.51 -3.08
N SER A 252 15.92 -13.84 -3.04
CA SER A 252 16.93 -14.74 -2.50
C SER A 252 18.24 -14.70 -3.28
N ASP A 253 18.16 -14.74 -4.62
CA ASP A 253 19.33 -14.66 -5.50
C ASP A 253 20.06 -13.32 -5.32
N TYR A 254 19.31 -12.23 -5.15
CA TYR A 254 19.86 -10.90 -4.91
C TYR A 254 20.60 -10.81 -3.57
N LEU A 255 19.99 -11.31 -2.48
CA LEU A 255 20.60 -11.37 -1.15
C LEU A 255 21.89 -12.20 -1.15
N VAL A 256 21.88 -13.36 -1.83
CA VAL A 256 23.06 -14.21 -1.99
C VAL A 256 24.17 -13.51 -2.79
N LYS A 257 23.80 -12.83 -3.88
CA LYS A 257 24.77 -12.12 -4.74
C LYS A 257 25.50 -11.00 -4.00
N TYR A 258 24.82 -10.29 -3.09
CA TYR A 258 25.35 -9.14 -2.37
C TYR A 258 25.62 -9.41 -0.88
N ALA A 259 25.77 -10.68 -0.52
CA ALA A 259 26.20 -11.12 0.80
C ALA A 259 27.61 -10.60 1.17
N ARG A 260 27.94 -10.62 2.46
CA ARG A 260 29.26 -10.16 2.94
C ARG A 260 30.42 -11.08 2.57
#